data_AF-A0A522T643-F1
#
_entry.id   AF-A0A522T643-F1
#
_cell.length_a   1.000
_cell.length_b   1.000
_cell.length_c   1.000
_cell.angle_alpha   90.00
_cell.angle_beta   90.00
_cell.angle_gamma   90.00
#
_symmetry.space_group_name_H-M   'P 1'
#
loop_
_entity.id
_entity.type
_entity.pdbx_description
1 polymer ?
#
loop_
_entity_poly.entity_id
_entity_poly.type
_entity_poly.pdbx_seq_one_letter_code
_entity_poly.pdbx_strand_id
1 'polypeptide(L)'
;MKPETVRTSLDLPFDLHRRIREAAARRGCSARELILAGVERAVDEARPARPAHRLRLDPPLIRPAGRRIGLSNQDAYELVELP
;
A
#
# COMPACT_ATOMS: atom_id res chain seq x y z
N MET A 1 19.40 19.08 13.54
CA MET A 1 18.31 18.70 12.60
C MET A 1 18.75 17.46 11.85
N LYS A 2 17.95 16.39 11.83
CA LYS A 2 18.22 15.25 10.94
C LYS A 2 17.93 15.70 9.51
N PRO A 3 18.72 15.27 8.50
CA PRO A 3 18.39 15.59 7.13
C PRO A 3 17.04 14.94 6.78
N GLU A 4 16.07 15.73 6.32
CA GLU A 4 14.75 15.25 5.89
C GLU A 4 14.80 14.43 4.58
N THR A 5 15.97 14.39 3.94
CA THR A 5 16.19 13.65 2.68
C THR A 5 17.48 12.83 2.75
N VAL A 6 17.43 11.63 2.19
CA VAL A 6 18.59 10.76 2.00
C VAL A 6 18.95 10.75 0.52
N ARG A 7 20.22 10.98 0.19
CA ARG A 7 20.70 10.86 -1.19
C ARG A 7 20.83 9.38 -1.54
N THR A 8 20.06 8.94 -2.52
CA THR A 8 20.12 7.58 -3.05
C THR A 8 20.65 7.63 -4.48
N SER A 9 21.76 6.93 -4.74
CA SER A 9 22.29 6.70 -6.08
C SER A 9 21.74 5.38 -6.60
N LEU A 10 21.28 5.35 -7.84
CA LEU A 10 20.72 4.17 -8.49
C LEU A 10 21.35 4.04 -9.88
N ASP A 11 21.77 2.82 -10.22
CA ASP A 11 22.21 2.52 -11.58
C ASP A 11 20.99 2.24 -12.46
N LEU A 12 20.89 2.95 -13.57
CA LEU A 12 19.81 2.82 -14.54
C LEU A 12 20.38 2.31 -15.87
N PRO A 13 19.73 1.33 -16.52
CA PRO A 13 20.05 0.99 -17.89
C PRO A 13 20.04 2.23 -18.78
N PHE A 14 20.99 2.32 -19.72
CA PHE A 14 21.18 3.52 -20.55
C PHE A 14 19.89 3.93 -21.28
N ASP A 15 19.20 2.95 -21.88
CA ASP A 15 17.95 3.20 -22.61
C ASP A 15 16.84 3.70 -21.70
N LEU A 16 16.77 3.19 -20.46
CA LEU A 16 15.80 3.64 -19.47
C LEU A 16 16.08 5.09 -19.06
N HIS A 17 17.34 5.42 -18.77
CA HIS A 17 17.73 6.79 -18.43
C HIS A 17 17.37 7.78 -19.56
N ARG A 18 17.58 7.39 -20.83
CA ARG A 18 17.18 8.22 -21.98
C ARG A 18 15.67 8.45 -22.01
N ARG A 19 14.88 7.38 -21.91
CA ARG A 19 13.41 7.44 -21.92
C ARG A 19 12.84 8.27 -20.77
N ILE A 20 13.46 8.19 -19.57
CA ILE A 20 13.07 9.02 -18.42
C ILE A 20 13.28 10.50 -18.73
N ARG A 21 14.45 10.88 -19.29
CA ARG A 21 14.71 12.29 -19.64
C ARG A 21 13.76 12.81 -20.71
N GLU A 22 13.49 12.02 -21.75
CA GLU A 22 12.51 12.37 -22.79
C GLU A 22 11.09 12.52 -22.20
N ALA A 23 10.69 11.63 -21.30
CA ALA A 23 9.39 11.71 -20.63
C ALA A 23 9.29 12.92 -19.69
N ALA A 24 10.37 13.24 -18.98
CA ALA A 24 10.43 14.39 -18.07
C ALA A 24 10.37 15.71 -18.85
N ALA A 25 11.11 15.82 -19.96
CA ALA A 25 11.05 16.97 -20.87
C ALA A 25 9.64 17.21 -21.42
N ARG A 26 8.94 16.15 -21.86
CA ARG A 26 7.55 16.24 -22.32
C ARG A 26 6.58 16.72 -21.23
N ARG A 27 6.90 16.50 -19.96
CA ARG A 27 6.10 16.89 -18.80
C ARG A 27 6.54 18.21 -18.17
N GLY A 28 7.62 18.82 -18.66
CA GLY A 28 8.19 20.05 -18.09
C GLY A 28 8.79 19.85 -16.70
N CYS A 29 9.25 18.65 -16.36
CA CYS A 29 9.87 18.36 -15.06
C CYS A 29 11.28 17.75 -15.21
N SER A 30 11.99 17.63 -14.10
CA SER A 30 13.29 16.94 -14.05
C SER A 30 13.10 15.41 -14.01
N ALA A 31 14.12 14.69 -14.49
CA ALA A 31 14.15 13.23 -14.37
C ALA A 31 14.02 12.76 -12.92
N ARG A 32 14.59 13.51 -11.97
CA ARG A 32 14.49 13.21 -10.54
C ARG A 32 13.05 13.28 -10.04
N GLU A 33 12.33 14.34 -10.36
CA GLU A 33 10.92 14.50 -9.97
C GLU A 33 10.05 13.40 -10.59
N LEU A 34 10.31 13.06 -11.85
CA LEU A 34 9.59 11.97 -12.51
C LEU A 34 9.82 10.62 -11.82
N ILE A 35 11.07 10.32 -11.46
CA ILE A 35 11.43 9.10 -10.73
C ILE A 35 10.76 9.10 -9.35
N LEU A 36 10.86 10.19 -8.61
CA LEU A 36 10.31 10.30 -7.26
C LEU A 36 8.79 10.09 -7.26
N ALA A 37 8.06 10.77 -8.14
CA ALA A 37 6.62 10.62 -8.27
C ALA A 37 6.20 9.20 -8.68
N GLY A 38 7.02 8.53 -9.49
CA GLY A 38 6.81 7.12 -9.84
C GLY A 38 6.99 6.19 -8.66
N VAL A 39 8.04 6.41 -7.85
CA VAL A 39 8.32 5.64 -6.64
C VAL A 39 7.23 5.85 -5.59
N GLU A 40 6.82 7.09 -5.32
CA GLU A 40 5.74 7.41 -4.37
C GLU A 40 4.45 6.67 -4.73
N ARG A 41 4.04 6.74 -6.00
CA ARG A 41 2.85 6.03 -6.47
C ARG A 41 2.96 4.52 -6.29
N ALA A 42 4.09 3.92 -6.66
CA ALA A 42 4.28 2.48 -6.53
C ALA A 42 4.26 2.03 -5.06
N VAL A 43 4.81 2.85 -4.16
CA VAL A 43 4.78 2.59 -2.71
C VAL A 43 3.37 2.74 -2.14
N ASP A 44 2.62 3.74 -2.58
CA ASP A 44 1.24 3.96 -2.15
C ASP A 44 0.30 2.85 -2.63
N GLU A 45 0.45 2.40 -3.88
CA GLU A 45 -0.31 1.28 -4.44
C GLU A 45 -0.01 -0.05 -3.73
N ALA A 46 1.24 -0.26 -3.32
CA ALA A 46 1.65 -1.44 -2.56
C ALA A 46 1.17 -1.41 -1.10
N ARG A 47 0.74 -0.24 -0.60
CA ARG A 47 0.23 -0.14 0.77
C ARG A 47 -1.12 -0.85 0.84
N PRO A 48 -1.29 -1.87 1.69
CA PRO A 48 -2.59 -2.51 1.83
C PRO A 48 -3.61 -1.44 2.22
N ALA A 49 -4.70 -1.35 1.46
CA ALA A 49 -5.85 -0.49 1.75
C ALA A 49 -6.55 -1.02 3.01
N ARG A 50 -5.88 -0.91 4.17
CA ARG A 50 -6.53 -1.12 5.45
C ARG A 50 -7.53 0.02 5.62
N PRO A 51 -8.83 -0.27 5.72
CA PRO A 51 -9.80 0.77 5.99
C PRO A 51 -9.38 1.47 7.29
N ALA A 52 -9.43 2.82 7.30
CA ALA A 52 -9.00 3.64 8.43
C ALA A 52 -9.74 3.28 9.74
N HIS A 53 -10.86 2.58 9.63
CA HIS A 53 -11.63 2.03 10.72
C HIS A 53 -12.04 0.59 10.38
N ARG A 54 -12.23 -0.24 11.41
CA ARG A 54 -12.92 -1.52 11.23
C ARG A 54 -14.31 -1.24 10.64
N LEU A 55 -14.68 -2.00 9.61
CA LEU A 55 -16.04 -1.97 9.06
C LEU A 55 -17.02 -2.21 10.22
N ARG A 56 -17.84 -1.20 10.53
CA ARG A 56 -18.89 -1.32 11.54
C ARG A 56 -20.09 -2.00 10.88
N LEU A 57 -20.26 -3.29 11.16
CA LEU A 57 -21.40 -4.08 10.71
C LEU A 57 -22.56 -3.91 11.69
N ASP A 58 -23.17 -2.72 11.69
CA ASP A 58 -24.38 -2.43 12.45
C ASP A 58 -25.46 -1.85 11.51
N PRO A 59 -26.54 -2.59 11.20
CA PRO A 59 -26.87 -3.93 11.71
C PRO A 59 -25.96 -5.04 11.13
N PRO A 60 -25.83 -6.19 11.80
CA PRO A 60 -25.01 -7.30 11.33
C PRO A 60 -25.53 -7.84 9.99
N LEU A 61 -24.61 -8.22 9.08
CA LEU A 61 -24.94 -8.80 7.76
C LEU A 61 -25.77 -10.08 7.88
N ILE A 62 -25.48 -10.89 8.91
CA ILE A 62 -26.21 -12.11 9.23
C ILE A 62 -27.01 -11.83 10.50
N ARG A 63 -28.33 -11.97 10.41
CA ARG A 63 -29.19 -11.82 11.59
C ARG A 63 -28.82 -12.88 12.62
N PRO A 64 -28.62 -12.51 13.90
CA PRO A 64 -28.30 -13.50 14.92
C PRO A 64 -29.46 -14.50 15.05
N ALA A 65 -29.15 -15.79 14.89
CA ALA A 65 -30.12 -16.90 14.98
C ALA A 65 -30.58 -17.19 16.43
N GLY A 66 -30.56 -16.19 17.32
CA GLY A 66 -30.97 -16.29 18.73
C GLY A 66 -29.92 -16.88 19.68
N ARG A 67 -28.98 -17.71 19.21
CA ARG A 67 -27.90 -18.27 20.06
C ARG A 67 -26.67 -17.36 20.05
N ARG A 68 -26.35 -16.75 21.20
CA ARG A 68 -25.06 -16.08 21.42
C ARG A 68 -24.01 -17.14 21.69
N ILE A 69 -23.05 -17.29 20.79
CA ILE A 69 -21.90 -18.18 20.99
C ILE A 69 -20.77 -17.30 21.53
N GLY A 70 -20.34 -17.53 22.77
CA GLY A 70 -19.23 -16.83 23.40
C GLY A 70 -17.87 -17.37 22.96
N LEU A 71 -17.63 -17.41 21.64
CA LEU A 71 -16.33 -17.83 21.10
C LEU A 71 -15.35 -16.68 21.25
N SER A 72 -14.19 -16.96 21.87
CA SER A 72 -13.05 -16.06 21.79
C SER A 72 -12.38 -16.18 20.41
N ASN A 73 -11.56 -15.19 20.05
CA ASN A 73 -10.78 -15.28 18.81
C ASN A 73 -9.84 -16.49 18.83
N GLN A 74 -9.32 -16.87 20.00
CA GLN A 74 -8.44 -18.02 20.17
C GLN A 74 -9.18 -19.32 19.82
N ASP A 75 -10.38 -19.51 20.39
CA ASP A 75 -11.23 -20.67 20.11
C ASP A 75 -11.60 -20.75 18.62
N ALA A 76 -11.80 -19.60 17.96
CA ALA A 76 -12.13 -19.55 16.54
C ALA A 76 -10.95 -20.01 15.66
N TYR A 77 -9.70 -19.62 15.98
CA TYR A 77 -8.53 -20.05 15.21
C TYR A 77 -8.20 -21.53 15.39
N GLU A 78 -8.52 -22.11 16.54
CA GLU A 78 -8.38 -23.56 16.78
C GLU A 78 -9.37 -24.40 15.97
N LEU A 79 -10.51 -23.82 15.58
CA LEU A 79 -11.55 -24.48 14.79
C LEU A 79 -11.37 -24.34 13.27
N VAL A 80 -10.45 -23.48 12.82
CA VAL A 80 -10.19 -23.27 11.39
C VAL A 80 -8.84 -23.89 11.05
N GLU A 81 -8.85 -25.08 10.43
CA GLU A 81 -7.66 -25.58 9.73
C GLU A 81 -7.41 -24.69 8.50
N LEU A 82 -6.46 -23.78 8.64
CA LEU A 82 -5.98 -22.95 7.53
C LEU A 82 -4.88 -23.72 6.78
N PRO A 83 -4.94 -23.84 5.44
CA PRO A 83 -3.85 -24.39 4.64
C PRO A 83 -2.61 -23.49 4.60
#